data_AF-A0A9D9V530-F1
#
_entry.id   AF-A0A9D9V530-F1
#
_cell.length_a   1.000
_cell.length_b   1.000
_cell.length_c   1.000
_cell.angle_alpha   90.00
_cell.angle_beta   90.00
_cell.angle_gamma   90.00
#
_symmetry.space_group_name_H-M   'P 1'
#
loop_
_entity.id
_entity.type
_entity.pdbx_description
1 polymer ?
#
loop_
_entity_poly.entity_id
_entity_poly.type
_entity_poly.pdbx_seq_one_letter_code
_entity_poly.pdbx_strand_id
1 'polypeptide(L)'
;MRKFIKKGFTLVELLIVIAIIGILAVAILISLDPIEQTNRASDVKLITASGEIKNAISRYYAGKLYYPWCTDQACATLRAGCVVAGNASVFATAGTCGASVLAELQTAGELSSAFVPDAKLIFDLDAGTAVGTFHMAYNPYSKNERSKYTTTLGTSGIYTTNVCTTLGTAATCPSSSATCHYCVF
;
A
#
# COMPACT_ATOMS: atom_id res chain seq x y z
N MET A 1 -4.56 -7.08 -70.21
CA MET A 1 -4.06 -7.01 -68.82
C MET A 1 -3.94 -5.55 -68.43
N ARG A 2 -4.77 -5.06 -67.49
CA ARG A 2 -4.71 -3.66 -67.03
C ARG A 2 -3.56 -3.50 -66.04
N LYS A 3 -2.56 -2.71 -66.40
CA LYS A 3 -1.35 -2.44 -65.60
C LYS A 3 -1.73 -1.43 -64.51
N PHE A 4 -1.83 -1.88 -63.26
CA PHE A 4 -1.99 -0.99 -62.12
C PHE A 4 -0.70 -0.19 -61.93
N ILE A 5 -0.75 1.11 -62.22
CA ILE A 5 0.33 2.05 -61.94
C ILE A 5 0.42 2.16 -60.41
N LYS A 6 1.45 1.56 -59.81
CA LYS A 6 1.77 1.76 -58.39
C LYS A 6 2.19 3.21 -58.20
N LYS A 7 1.27 4.05 -57.71
CA LYS A 7 1.60 5.43 -57.28
C LYS A 7 2.54 5.33 -56.09
N GLY A 8 3.76 5.86 -56.23
CA GLY A 8 4.72 5.95 -55.13
C GLY A 8 4.28 6.99 -54.11
N PHE A 9 4.62 6.75 -52.84
CA PHE A 9 4.39 7.69 -51.74
C PHE A 9 5.24 8.95 -51.97
N THR A 10 4.65 10.13 -51.88
CA THR A 10 5.38 11.39 -52.01
C THR A 10 6.11 11.71 -50.70
N LEU A 11 7.25 12.40 -50.79
CA LEU A 11 7.98 12.87 -49.61
C LEU A 11 7.14 13.81 -48.73
N VAL A 12 6.24 14.57 -49.36
CA VAL A 12 5.32 15.48 -48.67
C VAL A 12 4.28 14.70 -47.86
N GLU A 13 3.73 13.62 -48.41
CA GLU A 13 2.82 12.74 -47.65
C GLU A 13 3.51 12.14 -46.43
N LEU A 14 4.77 11.72 -46.56
CA LEU A 14 5.51 11.16 -45.42
C LEU A 14 5.78 12.21 -44.33
N LEU A 15 6.12 13.44 -44.73
CA LEU A 15 6.40 14.54 -43.81
C LEU A 15 5.16 14.95 -42.99
N ILE A 16 4.00 15.01 -43.64
CA ILE A 16 2.74 15.34 -42.95
C ILE A 16 2.37 14.23 -41.94
N VAL A 17 2.59 12.96 -42.29
CA VAL A 17 2.28 11.83 -41.39
C VAL A 17 3.11 11.88 -40.12
N ILE A 18 4.43 12.10 -40.20
CA ILE A 18 5.28 12.18 -39.00
C ILE A 18 4.92 13.40 -38.14
N ALA A 19 4.51 14.51 -38.76
CA ALA A 19 4.04 15.70 -38.03
C ALA A 19 2.74 15.41 -37.27
N ILE A 20 1.78 14.73 -37.90
CA ILE A 20 0.52 14.34 -37.26
C ILE A 20 0.77 13.33 -36.13
N ILE A 21 1.62 12.32 -36.34
CA ILE A 21 1.98 11.33 -35.30
C ILE A 21 2.63 12.04 -34.11
N GLY A 22 3.50 13.02 -34.34
CA GLY A 22 4.12 13.81 -33.27
C GLY A 22 3.11 14.55 -32.41
N ILE A 23 2.12 15.20 -33.03
CA ILE A 23 1.08 15.94 -32.30
C ILE A 23 0.16 14.98 -31.51
N LEU A 24 -0.25 13.88 -32.13
CA LEU A 24 -1.10 12.88 -31.47
C LEU A 24 -0.40 12.22 -30.28
N ALA A 25 0.91 11.96 -30.38
CA ALA A 25 1.69 11.36 -29.29
C ALA A 25 1.71 12.26 -28.04
N VAL A 26 1.91 13.57 -28.20
CA VAL A 26 1.89 14.52 -27.08
C VAL A 26 0.51 14.60 -26.43
N ALA A 27 -0.56 14.61 -27.23
CA ALA A 27 -1.93 14.64 -26.72
C ALA A 27 -2.26 13.40 -25.85
N ILE A 28 -1.78 12.22 -26.24
CA ILE A 28 -1.97 10.98 -25.47
C ILE A 28 -1.25 11.03 -24.12
N LEU A 29 -0.01 11.55 -24.09
CA LEU A 29 0.76 11.65 -22.84
C LEU A 29 0.10 12.60 -21.83
N ILE A 30 -0.52 13.68 -22.29
CA ILE A 30 -1.28 14.59 -21.41
C ILE A 30 -2.52 13.90 -20.84
N SER A 31 -3.13 12.99 -21.60
CA SER A 31 -4.31 12.22 -21.17
C SER A 31 -3.98 11.12 -20.15
N LEU A 32 -2.76 10.59 -20.15
CA LEU A 32 -2.32 9.55 -19.23
C LEU A 32 -1.46 10.19 -18.15
N ASP A 33 -2.02 10.45 -16.97
CA ASP A 33 -1.24 10.94 -15.82
C ASP A 33 -0.24 9.85 -15.38
N PRO A 34 1.06 9.93 -15.77
CA PRO A 34 2.00 8.84 -15.58
C PRO A 34 2.45 8.74 -14.12
N ILE A 35 2.39 9.86 -13.40
CA ILE A 35 2.67 9.96 -11.98
C ILE A 35 1.60 9.18 -11.22
N GLU A 36 0.34 9.35 -11.61
CA GLU A 36 -0.77 8.63 -10.98
C GLU A 36 -0.72 7.11 -11.23
N GLN A 37 -0.30 6.67 -12.42
CA GLN A 37 -0.08 5.24 -12.67
C GLN A 37 1.05 4.67 -11.80
N THR A 38 2.14 5.42 -11.65
CA THR A 38 3.26 5.02 -10.79
C THR A 38 2.83 4.94 -9.32
N ASN A 39 2.03 5.89 -8.86
CA ASN A 39 1.47 5.90 -7.50
C ASN A 39 0.56 4.70 -7.25
N ARG A 40 -0.32 4.35 -8.20
CA ARG A 40 -1.15 3.13 -8.10
C ARG A 40 -0.30 1.88 -8.03
N ALA A 41 0.77 1.79 -8.82
CA ALA A 41 1.69 0.65 -8.75
C ALA A 41 2.36 0.55 -7.36
N SER A 42 2.72 1.67 -6.75
CA SER A 42 3.23 1.70 -5.36
C SER A 42 2.17 1.24 -4.36
N ASP A 43 0.91 1.67 -4.51
CA ASP A 43 -0.18 1.24 -3.62
C ASP A 43 -0.43 -0.27 -3.70
N VAL A 44 -0.35 -0.87 -4.90
CA VAL A 44 -0.41 -2.33 -5.05
C VAL A 44 0.72 -3.00 -4.28
N LYS A 45 1.95 -2.46 -4.32
CA LYS A 45 3.07 -2.98 -3.53
C LYS A 45 2.79 -2.93 -2.03
N LEU A 46 2.18 -1.88 -1.51
CA LEU A 46 1.78 -1.76 -0.10
C LEU A 46 0.81 -2.88 0.30
N ILE A 47 -0.21 -3.11 -0.53
CA ILE A 47 -1.23 -4.13 -0.30
C ILE A 47 -0.59 -5.53 -0.33
N THR A 48 0.24 -5.82 -1.33
CA THR A 48 0.96 -7.10 -1.41
C THR A 48 1.88 -7.30 -0.21
N ALA A 49 2.65 -6.27 0.17
CA ALA A 49 3.53 -6.30 1.33
C ALA A 49 2.76 -6.59 2.63
N SER A 50 1.56 -6.01 2.78
CA SER A 50 0.71 -6.27 3.93
C SER A 50 0.24 -7.74 3.99
N GLY A 51 -0.11 -8.34 2.85
CA GLY A 51 -0.49 -9.75 2.76
C GLY A 51 0.67 -10.68 3.13
N GLU A 52 1.89 -10.37 2.67
CA GLU A 52 3.09 -11.13 3.03
C GLU A 52 3.38 -11.09 4.54
N ILE A 53 3.25 -9.92 5.16
CA ILE A 53 3.41 -9.79 6.62
C ILE A 53 2.32 -10.57 7.36
N LYS A 54 1.04 -10.45 6.97
CA LYS A 54 -0.07 -11.23 7.56
C LYS A 54 0.21 -12.73 7.51
N ASN A 55 0.65 -13.21 6.35
CA ASN A 55 1.00 -14.61 6.15
C ASN A 55 2.19 -15.04 7.02
N ALA A 56 3.23 -14.20 7.13
CA ALA A 56 4.37 -14.46 8.00
C ALA A 56 3.98 -14.53 9.48
N ILE A 57 3.11 -13.63 9.95
CA ILE A 57 2.56 -13.65 11.32
C ILE A 57 1.78 -14.95 11.55
N SER A 58 0.97 -15.38 10.59
CA SER A 58 0.20 -16.63 10.69
C SER A 58 1.11 -17.86 10.79
N ARG A 59 2.16 -17.94 9.95
CA ARG A 59 3.15 -19.03 10.02
C ARG A 59 3.92 -19.03 11.33
N TYR A 60 4.35 -17.86 11.79
CA TYR A 60 5.01 -17.70 13.09
C TYR A 60 4.14 -18.24 14.22
N TYR A 61 2.87 -17.87 14.26
CA TYR A 61 1.93 -18.36 15.27
C TYR A 61 1.73 -19.87 15.19
N ALA A 62 1.61 -20.43 13.97
CA ALA A 62 1.47 -21.87 13.78
C ALA A 62 2.68 -22.66 14.31
N GLY A 63 3.89 -22.12 14.19
CA GLY A 63 5.12 -22.77 14.67
C GLY A 63 5.43 -22.52 16.15
N LYS A 64 5.09 -21.35 16.68
CA LYS A 64 5.48 -20.91 18.04
C LYS A 64 4.35 -20.96 19.06
N LEU A 65 3.09 -20.99 18.62
CA LEU A 65 1.89 -20.90 19.45
C LEU A 65 1.74 -19.57 20.22
N TYR A 66 2.45 -18.53 19.78
CA TYR A 66 2.30 -17.16 20.24
C TYR A 66 2.63 -16.17 19.12
N TYR A 67 2.23 -14.91 19.30
CA TYR A 67 2.40 -13.90 18.26
C TYR A 67 3.76 -13.20 18.32
N PRO A 68 4.27 -12.67 17.19
CA PRO A 68 5.63 -12.13 17.11
C PRO A 68 5.85 -10.86 17.94
N TRP A 69 4.81 -10.16 18.38
CA TRP A 69 4.93 -9.03 19.31
C TRP A 69 5.10 -9.45 20.78
N CYS A 70 4.89 -10.73 21.10
CA CYS A 70 5.18 -11.32 22.40
C CYS A 70 6.62 -11.86 22.43
N THR A 71 7.24 -11.87 23.59
CA THR A 71 8.58 -12.47 23.78
C THR A 71 8.51 -13.98 24.10
N ASP A 72 7.38 -14.43 24.63
CA ASP A 72 7.12 -15.82 25.03
C ASP A 72 5.65 -16.22 24.82
N GLN A 73 5.35 -17.49 25.11
CA GLN A 73 3.99 -18.05 24.96
C GLN A 73 2.97 -17.49 25.95
N ALA A 74 3.42 -17.06 27.14
CA ALA A 74 2.55 -16.43 28.12
C ALA A 74 2.14 -15.01 27.69
N CYS A 75 2.89 -14.41 26.75
CA CYS A 75 2.77 -13.02 26.32
C CYS A 75 2.69 -12.03 27.50
N ALA A 76 3.38 -12.36 28.60
CA ALA A 76 3.43 -11.51 29.79
C ALA A 76 4.28 -10.26 29.56
N THR A 77 5.24 -10.36 28.64
CA THR A 77 6.07 -9.23 28.20
C THR A 77 5.95 -9.04 26.69
N LEU A 78 5.84 -7.78 26.29
CA LEU A 78 5.82 -7.37 24.89
C LEU A 78 7.21 -6.97 24.42
N ARG A 79 7.45 -7.10 23.12
CA ARG A 79 8.66 -6.59 22.49
C ARG A 79 8.74 -5.08 22.56
N ALA A 80 9.96 -4.56 22.46
CA ALA A 80 10.22 -3.13 22.47
C ALA A 80 9.34 -2.40 21.44
N GLY A 81 8.73 -1.30 21.88
CA GLY A 81 7.85 -0.48 21.05
C GLY A 81 6.44 -1.04 20.87
N CYS A 82 6.12 -2.25 21.36
CA CYS A 82 4.76 -2.80 21.36
C CYS A 82 4.04 -2.48 22.68
N VAL A 83 2.77 -2.06 22.59
CA VAL A 83 1.87 -1.91 23.75
C VAL A 83 0.50 -2.48 23.39
N VAL A 84 -0.18 -3.11 24.34
CA VAL A 84 -1.53 -3.70 24.19
C VAL A 84 -2.66 -2.67 24.15
N ALA A 85 -2.32 -1.39 23.99
CA ALA A 85 -3.25 -0.27 23.96
C ALA A 85 -3.07 0.52 22.65
N GLY A 86 -3.62 0.01 21.54
CA GLY A 86 -3.82 0.76 20.30
C GLY A 86 -2.51 1.27 19.71
N ASN A 87 -1.55 0.37 19.54
CA ASN A 87 -0.22 0.75 19.06
C ASN A 87 -0.16 0.68 17.55
N ALA A 88 -0.59 1.76 16.94
CA ALA A 88 -0.56 1.91 15.51
C ALA A 88 0.76 2.55 15.09
N SER A 89 1.63 1.75 14.48
CA SER A 89 3.04 2.07 14.32
C SER A 89 3.57 1.70 12.93
N VAL A 90 4.46 2.55 12.41
CA VAL A 90 5.07 2.36 11.09
C VAL A 90 6.15 1.27 11.17
N PHE A 91 6.16 0.33 10.22
CA PHE A 91 7.16 -0.76 10.19
C PHE A 91 8.61 -0.27 9.94
N ALA A 92 8.76 0.82 9.20
CA ALA A 92 10.07 1.32 8.75
C ALA A 92 10.82 2.16 9.79
N THR A 93 10.23 2.44 10.96
CA THR A 93 10.84 3.30 11.99
C THR A 93 11.39 2.46 13.13
N ALA A 94 12.70 2.50 13.35
CA ALA A 94 13.33 1.76 14.45
C ALA A 94 12.70 2.14 15.82
N GLY A 95 12.49 1.13 16.68
CA GLY A 95 11.91 1.31 18.00
C GLY A 95 10.37 1.30 18.06
N THR A 96 9.68 1.14 16.93
CA THR A 96 8.23 0.91 16.89
C THR A 96 7.87 -0.57 17.03
N CYS A 97 6.60 -0.86 17.33
CA CYS A 97 6.12 -2.24 17.35
C CYS A 97 6.24 -2.92 15.98
N GLY A 98 5.87 -2.22 14.90
CA GLY A 98 6.01 -2.76 13.55
C GLY A 98 7.45 -3.16 13.23
N ALA A 99 8.43 -2.35 13.62
CA ALA A 99 9.84 -2.67 13.40
C ALA A 99 10.33 -3.87 14.22
N SER A 100 9.90 -4.00 15.48
CA SER A 100 10.30 -5.15 16.32
C SER A 100 9.62 -6.45 15.88
N VAL A 101 8.37 -6.39 15.42
CA VAL A 101 7.66 -7.52 14.80
C VAL A 101 8.34 -7.94 13.49
N LEU A 102 8.69 -6.97 12.63
CA LEU A 102 9.37 -7.26 11.36
C LEU A 102 10.72 -7.97 11.60
N ALA A 103 11.53 -7.43 12.52
CA ALA A 103 12.81 -8.02 12.87
C ALA A 103 12.67 -9.45 13.42
N GLU A 104 11.63 -9.70 14.22
CA GLU A 104 11.37 -11.05 14.73
C GLU A 104 10.97 -12.02 13.62
N LEU A 105 10.04 -11.63 12.74
CA LEU A 105 9.63 -12.46 11.61
C LEU A 105 10.81 -12.81 10.70
N GLN A 106 11.74 -11.87 10.50
CA GLN A 106 12.97 -12.10 9.74
C GLN A 106 13.94 -13.03 10.46
N THR A 107 14.14 -12.83 11.77
CA THR A 107 15.06 -13.65 12.58
C THR A 107 14.54 -15.08 12.73
N ALA A 108 13.23 -15.25 12.84
CA ALA A 108 12.56 -16.54 12.90
C ALA A 108 12.52 -17.26 11.54
N GLY A 109 12.93 -16.61 10.44
CA GLY A 109 12.91 -17.17 9.10
C GLY A 109 11.52 -17.21 8.44
N GLU A 110 10.54 -16.52 9.03
CA GLU A 110 9.16 -16.47 8.53
C GLU A 110 8.96 -15.41 7.44
N LEU A 111 9.89 -14.47 7.33
CA LEU A 111 9.91 -13.42 6.32
C LEU A 111 11.36 -13.19 5.84
N SER A 112 11.54 -12.87 4.56
CA SER A 112 12.88 -12.61 4.03
C SER A 112 13.50 -11.36 4.66
N SER A 113 14.80 -11.40 4.96
CA SER A 113 15.56 -10.21 5.41
C SER A 113 15.67 -9.13 4.33
N ALA A 114 15.45 -9.46 3.06
CA ALA A 114 15.38 -8.49 1.96
C ALA A 114 14.04 -7.75 1.90
N PHE A 115 13.03 -8.21 2.63
CA PHE A 115 11.74 -7.55 2.68
C PHE A 115 11.82 -6.30 3.55
N VAL A 116 11.63 -5.13 2.94
CA VAL A 116 11.57 -3.84 3.64
C VAL A 116 10.22 -3.21 3.29
N PRO A 117 9.27 -3.14 4.24
CA PRO A 117 7.99 -2.50 4.01
C PRO A 117 8.17 -0.99 3.86
N ASP A 118 7.32 -0.40 3.03
CA ASP A 118 7.26 1.05 2.83
C ASP A 118 6.83 1.77 4.13
N ALA A 119 7.30 3.00 4.32
CA ALA A 119 6.97 3.83 5.48
C ALA A 119 5.47 4.21 5.56
N LYS A 120 4.72 4.08 4.46
CA LYS A 120 3.27 4.30 4.44
C LYS A 120 2.45 3.09 4.88
N LEU A 121 3.09 1.95 5.11
CA LEU A 121 2.45 0.77 5.68
C LEU A 121 2.52 0.82 7.21
N ILE A 122 1.38 0.56 7.85
CA ILE A 122 1.19 0.70 9.28
C ILE A 122 0.72 -0.62 9.83
N PHE A 123 1.37 -1.02 10.93
CA PHE A 123 0.98 -2.12 11.77
C PHE A 123 0.19 -1.60 12.96
N ASP A 124 -0.94 -2.21 13.25
CA ASP A 124 -1.69 -1.88 14.43
C ASP A 124 -1.97 -3.11 15.28
N LEU A 125 -1.67 -2.99 16.58
CA LEU A 125 -2.11 -3.94 17.60
C LEU A 125 -3.30 -3.33 18.33
N ASP A 126 -4.44 -4.02 18.22
CA ASP A 126 -5.68 -3.52 18.78
C ASP A 126 -5.62 -3.42 20.31
N ALA A 127 -6.30 -2.42 20.85
CA ALA A 127 -6.40 -2.20 22.27
C ALA A 127 -7.44 -3.17 22.87
N GLY A 128 -7.02 -4.08 23.75
CA GLY A 128 -8.00 -4.71 24.66
C GLY A 128 -7.83 -6.18 24.98
N THR A 129 -7.01 -6.94 24.26
CA THR A 129 -6.60 -8.28 24.73
C THR A 129 -5.20 -8.60 24.22
N ALA A 130 -4.39 -9.26 25.05
CA ALA A 130 -3.05 -9.75 24.69
C ALA A 130 -3.06 -10.84 23.59
N VAL A 131 -4.19 -11.05 22.90
CA VAL A 131 -4.46 -12.24 22.09
C VAL A 131 -5.03 -11.86 20.72
N GLY A 132 -4.14 -11.45 19.81
CA GLY A 132 -4.27 -11.84 18.39
C GLY A 132 -5.04 -10.96 17.42
N THR A 133 -5.63 -9.83 17.81
CA THR A 133 -6.21 -8.89 16.84
C THR A 133 -5.18 -7.85 16.43
N PHE A 134 -4.81 -7.89 15.15
CA PHE A 134 -3.95 -6.91 14.53
C PHE A 134 -4.58 -6.44 13.22
N HIS A 135 -4.39 -5.16 12.91
CA HIS A 135 -4.83 -4.58 11.67
C HIS A 135 -3.63 -4.08 10.88
N MET A 136 -3.79 -4.05 9.56
CA MET A 136 -2.85 -3.39 8.68
C MET A 136 -3.56 -2.24 8.02
N ALA A 137 -2.94 -1.08 8.07
CA ALA A 137 -3.45 0.11 7.41
C ALA A 137 -2.37 0.70 6.53
N TYR A 138 -2.77 1.45 5.51
CA TYR A 138 -1.81 2.17 4.67
C TYR A 138 -2.35 3.54 4.26
N ASN A 139 -1.45 4.45 3.93
CA ASN A 139 -1.78 5.74 3.34
C ASN A 139 -1.46 5.71 1.82
N PRO A 140 -2.46 5.74 0.93
CA PRO A 140 -2.25 5.61 -0.51
C PRO A 140 -1.54 6.82 -1.14
N TYR A 141 -0.67 6.55 -2.10
CA TYR A 141 -0.06 7.54 -2.97
C TYR A 141 -1.03 8.05 -4.04
N SER A 142 -1.86 7.16 -4.61
CA SER A 142 -2.79 7.48 -5.70
C SER A 142 -3.92 8.40 -5.24
N LYS A 143 -4.16 9.48 -5.99
CA LYS A 143 -5.35 10.34 -5.78
C LYS A 143 -6.66 9.61 -6.08
N ASN A 144 -6.64 8.69 -7.04
CA ASN A 144 -7.83 7.92 -7.37
C ASN A 144 -8.16 6.87 -6.31
N GLU A 145 -7.17 6.18 -5.75
CA GLU A 145 -7.41 5.28 -4.62
C GLU A 145 -7.98 6.05 -3.42
N ARG A 146 -7.50 7.27 -3.16
CA ARG A 146 -8.10 8.16 -2.16
C ARG A 146 -9.57 8.50 -2.45
N SER A 147 -9.91 8.67 -3.72
CA SER A 147 -11.26 9.05 -4.16
C SER A 147 -12.27 7.89 -4.27
N LYS A 148 -11.84 6.62 -4.28
CA LYS A 148 -12.78 5.48 -4.39
C LYS A 148 -13.71 5.31 -3.18
N TYR A 149 -13.26 5.76 -2.02
CA TYR A 149 -13.96 5.58 -0.74
C TYR A 149 -14.91 6.74 -0.41
N THR A 150 -14.99 7.73 -1.30
CA THR A 150 -15.82 8.94 -1.16
C THR A 150 -17.18 8.76 -1.83
N THR A 151 -17.31 7.78 -2.72
CA THR A 151 -18.49 7.59 -3.58
C THR A 151 -19.28 6.31 -3.29
N THR A 152 -18.73 5.35 -2.53
CA THR A 152 -19.29 3.98 -2.52
C THR A 152 -20.21 3.68 -1.34
N LEU A 153 -20.07 4.31 -0.18
CA LEU A 153 -20.92 4.06 0.99
C LEU A 153 -20.95 5.33 1.82
N GLY A 154 -22.12 5.79 2.27
CA GLY A 154 -22.29 6.95 3.16
C GLY A 154 -21.69 6.76 4.57
N THR A 155 -20.58 6.04 4.68
CA THR A 155 -19.80 5.74 5.89
C THR A 155 -18.37 5.55 5.39
N SER A 156 -17.57 6.62 5.42
CA SER A 156 -16.28 6.68 4.72
C SER A 156 -15.31 5.60 5.23
N GLY A 157 -14.87 4.68 4.37
CA GLY A 157 -13.81 3.70 4.66
C GLY A 157 -12.40 4.29 4.85
N ILE A 158 -12.35 5.57 5.22
CA ILE A 158 -11.16 6.35 5.56
C ILE A 158 -11.11 6.38 7.08
N TYR A 159 -10.02 5.93 7.67
CA TYR A 159 -9.82 5.97 9.10
C TYR A 159 -9.00 7.20 9.46
N THR A 160 -9.49 7.99 10.42
CA THR A 160 -8.77 9.16 10.97
C THR A 160 -7.67 8.76 11.95
N THR A 161 -7.60 7.47 12.22
CA THR A 161 -6.68 6.85 13.15
C THR A 161 -6.03 5.68 12.46
N ASN A 162 -4.80 5.39 12.86
CA ASN A 162 -3.99 4.32 12.31
C ASN A 162 -4.46 2.92 12.76
N VAL A 163 -5.44 2.86 13.68
CA VAL A 163 -5.96 1.68 14.40
C VAL A 163 -7.14 1.00 13.69
N CYS A 164 -7.61 1.50 12.53
CA CYS A 164 -8.77 0.92 11.85
C CYS A 164 -10.08 0.89 12.67
N THR A 165 -10.19 1.72 13.70
CA THR A 165 -11.33 1.73 14.64
C THR A 165 -12.25 2.92 14.42
N THR A 166 -11.69 4.12 14.22
CA THR A 166 -12.49 5.34 14.03
C THR A 166 -12.62 5.66 12.54
N LEU A 167 -13.82 5.41 12.01
CA LEU A 167 -14.19 5.90 10.68
C LEU A 167 -14.20 7.42 10.69
N GLY A 168 -13.47 8.00 9.74
CA GLY A 168 -13.46 9.42 9.48
C GLY A 168 -14.76 9.87 8.81
N THR A 169 -15.14 11.11 9.05
CA THR A 169 -16.25 11.77 8.32
C THR A 169 -15.77 12.54 7.09
N ALA A 170 -14.46 12.50 6.80
CA ALA A 170 -13.86 13.22 5.69
C ALA A 170 -14.32 12.64 4.34
N ALA A 171 -14.69 13.54 3.42
CA ALA A 171 -15.06 13.19 2.06
C ALA A 171 -13.85 12.96 1.15
N THR A 172 -12.62 13.35 1.56
CA THR A 172 -11.36 13.04 0.85
C THR A 172 -10.20 13.05 1.85
N CYS A 173 -9.19 12.20 1.63
CA CYS A 173 -7.94 12.18 2.40
C CYS A 173 -6.97 13.27 1.87
N PRO A 174 -6.62 14.31 2.64
CA PRO A 174 -5.70 15.37 2.19
C PRO A 174 -4.26 14.85 2.07
N SER A 175 -3.49 15.43 1.13
CA SER A 175 -2.12 15.00 0.81
C SER A 175 -1.06 15.34 1.86
N SER A 176 -1.42 16.13 2.87
CA SER A 176 -0.49 16.69 3.87
C SER A 176 -0.66 16.13 5.29
N SER A 177 -1.66 15.28 5.56
CA SER A 177 -1.89 14.75 6.90
C SER A 177 -1.52 13.26 7.00
N ALA A 178 -0.64 12.96 7.95
CA ALA A 178 -0.31 11.62 8.42
C ALA A 178 -1.46 10.96 9.22
N THR A 179 -2.71 11.36 8.96
CA THR A 179 -3.87 11.05 9.82
C THR A 179 -4.98 10.30 9.10
N CYS A 180 -4.83 10.00 7.81
CA CYS A 180 -5.83 9.29 7.05
C CYS A 180 -5.26 7.99 6.51
N HIS A 181 -5.92 6.91 6.87
CA HIS A 181 -5.46 5.54 6.65
C HIS A 181 -6.58 4.69 6.08
N TYR A 182 -6.19 3.69 5.31
CA TYR A 182 -7.10 2.73 4.70
C TYR A 182 -6.74 1.36 5.23
N CYS A 183 -7.73 0.68 5.77
CA CYS A 183 -7.53 -0.64 6.32
C CYS A 183 -7.44 -1.66 5.21
N VAL A 184 -6.44 -2.51 5.31
CA VAL A 184 -6.34 -3.71 4.50
C VAL A 184 -7.01 -4.81 5.30
N PHE A 185 -8.23 -5.18 4.88
CA PHE A 185 -8.95 -6.33 5.42
C PHE A 185 -8.36 -7.62 4.84
#